data_AF-A0A0C9YTH7-F1
#
_entry.id   AF-A0A0C9YTH7-F1
#
_cell.length_a   1.000
_cell.length_b   1.000
_cell.length_c   1.000
_cell.angle_alpha   90.00
_cell.angle_beta   90.00
_cell.angle_gamma   90.00
#
_symmetry.space_group_name_H-M   'P 1'
#
loop_
_entity.id
_entity.type
_entity.pdbx_description
1 polymer ?
#
loop_
_entity_poly.entity_id
_entity_poly.type
_entity_poly.pdbx_seq_one_letter_code
_entity_poly.pdbx_strand_id
1 'polypeptide(L)'
;RGSAAFNPEKLPPLPDWMAELARAANTPTAQDLSAKDKSDHDARVLSELSDNLTVAIALRDWSRAVRLAESARSHPSLAPLISALTSALLDALARPRNTKSTCVELVGHLLRLGARSKARETFLAARSEAIRRYIRAIPFEGHIGLYVHDLAVVVFTALKHTADWFLAGFVEHEMTSSFIDWAKGQIEIFAELFRKQVYSSDTDQQTVDEALKIAHTQSRKLLQEFGLDFRYLLDDLLVATPKAPTSLAPPTLPAHIVIPPSVCRNRTSQLTSSAVASSATGSSTPSVPSRTWTAAENSQLEPTVTPLLPREVAAARRTPLPPRSTNRPGSGARPAPVMVPPREGMF
;
A
#
# COMPACT_ATOMS: atom_id res chain seq x y z
N ARG A 1 -26.17 36.01 -63.03
CA ARG A 1 -24.90 35.41 -63.52
C ARG A 1 -24.34 34.62 -62.35
N GLY A 2 -24.59 33.33 -62.15
CA GLY A 2 -24.55 32.20 -63.07
C GLY A 2 -23.39 31.32 -62.59
N SER A 3 -23.61 30.50 -61.55
CA SER A 3 -22.62 29.56 -61.02
C SER A 3 -22.27 28.55 -62.11
N ALA A 4 -21.02 28.54 -62.54
CA ALA A 4 -20.50 27.50 -63.43
C ALA A 4 -20.34 26.22 -62.61
N ALA A 5 -21.23 25.25 -62.85
CA ALA A 5 -21.06 23.89 -62.39
C ALA A 5 -19.77 23.32 -63.00
N PHE A 6 -18.82 22.97 -62.14
CA PHE A 6 -17.62 22.24 -62.54
C PHE A 6 -18.05 20.85 -62.99
N ASN A 7 -18.04 20.63 -64.30
CA ASN A 7 -18.54 19.39 -64.91
C ASN A 7 -17.34 18.45 -65.15
N PRO A 8 -17.12 17.43 -64.31
CA PRO A 8 -15.90 16.61 -64.36
C PRO A 8 -15.78 15.76 -65.63
N GLU A 9 -16.86 15.62 -66.41
CA GLU A 9 -16.89 14.83 -67.66
C GLU A 9 -16.31 15.55 -68.90
N LYS A 10 -15.93 16.83 -68.79
CA LYS A 10 -15.37 17.61 -69.91
C LYS A 10 -13.86 17.83 -69.85
N LEU A 11 -13.13 17.10 -69.02
CA LEU A 11 -11.68 17.16 -68.99
C LEU A 11 -11.10 16.30 -70.13
N PRO A 12 -10.11 16.81 -70.91
CA PRO A 12 -9.39 15.99 -71.87
C PRO A 12 -8.72 14.80 -71.14
N PRO A 13 -8.66 13.61 -71.75
CA PRO A 13 -8.02 12.46 -71.12
C PRO A 13 -6.60 12.85 -70.71
N LEU A 14 -6.23 12.53 -69.47
CA LEU A 14 -4.89 12.76 -68.96
C LEU A 14 -3.88 12.16 -69.97
N PRO A 15 -2.84 12.92 -70.38
CA PRO A 15 -1.82 12.41 -71.27
C PRO A 15 -1.23 11.10 -70.76
N ASP A 16 -0.98 10.13 -71.65
CA ASP A 16 -0.51 8.79 -71.27
C ASP A 16 0.75 8.85 -70.39
N TRP A 17 1.65 9.81 -70.62
CA TRP A 17 2.84 10.02 -69.80
C TRP A 17 2.53 10.46 -68.36
N MET A 18 1.47 11.23 -68.12
CA MET A 18 1.04 11.59 -66.75
C MET A 18 0.38 10.40 -66.06
N ALA A 19 -0.39 9.59 -66.80
CA ALA A 19 -0.99 8.38 -66.28
C ALA A 19 0.07 7.30 -65.96
N GLU A 20 1.15 7.25 -66.72
CA GLU A 20 2.30 6.38 -66.48
C GLU A 20 3.15 6.87 -65.29
N LEU A 21 3.38 8.18 -65.16
CA LEU A 21 4.06 8.76 -64.00
C LEU A 21 3.27 8.58 -62.70
N ALA A 22 1.94 8.72 -62.75
CA ALA A 22 1.06 8.46 -61.61
C ALA A 22 1.04 6.96 -61.23
N ARG A 23 1.15 6.05 -62.21
CA ARG A 23 1.33 4.61 -61.95
C ARG A 23 2.70 4.34 -61.33
N ALA A 24 3.78 4.92 -61.86
CA ALA A 24 5.13 4.77 -61.34
C ALA A 24 5.32 5.41 -59.94
N ALA A 25 4.59 6.48 -59.64
CA ALA A 25 4.55 7.07 -58.30
C ALA A 25 3.75 6.22 -57.30
N ASN A 26 2.76 5.46 -57.78
CA ASN A 26 1.96 4.53 -56.97
C ASN A 26 2.53 3.10 -56.94
N THR A 27 3.56 2.78 -57.72
CA THR A 27 4.25 1.49 -57.60
C THR A 27 5.09 1.53 -56.32
N PRO A 28 4.78 0.69 -55.33
CA PRO A 28 5.51 0.71 -54.07
C PRO A 28 6.97 0.36 -54.34
N THR A 29 7.88 1.22 -53.91
CA THR A 29 9.31 0.97 -54.04
C THR A 29 9.68 -0.26 -53.22
N ALA A 30 10.74 -0.98 -53.58
CA ALA A 30 11.24 -2.10 -52.77
C ALA A 30 11.51 -1.69 -51.30
N GLN A 31 11.87 -0.43 -51.08
CA GLN A 31 12.03 0.16 -49.76
C GLN A 31 10.70 0.35 -49.00
N ASP A 32 9.61 0.71 -49.71
CA ASP A 32 8.27 0.89 -49.13
C ASP A 32 7.65 -0.47 -48.75
N LEU A 33 7.85 -1.49 -49.59
CA LEU A 33 7.44 -2.87 -49.29
C LEU A 33 8.20 -3.41 -48.06
N SER A 34 9.52 -3.20 -48.01
CA SER A 34 10.32 -3.62 -46.85
C SER A 34 9.95 -2.89 -45.56
N ALA A 35 9.63 -1.59 -45.62
CA ALA A 35 9.17 -0.83 -44.47
C ALA A 35 7.79 -1.32 -43.98
N LYS A 36 6.88 -1.64 -44.92
CA LYS A 36 5.57 -2.20 -44.61
C LYS A 36 5.66 -3.60 -43.99
N ASP A 37 6.51 -4.47 -44.52
CA ASP A 37 6.73 -5.81 -43.95
C ASP A 37 7.27 -5.75 -42.52
N LYS A 38 8.17 -4.79 -42.24
CA LYS A 38 8.69 -4.54 -40.89
C LYS A 38 7.59 -4.04 -39.94
N SER A 39 6.78 -3.07 -40.38
CA SER A 39 5.67 -2.58 -39.55
C SER A 39 4.63 -3.66 -39.26
N ASP A 40 4.34 -4.52 -40.24
CA ASP A 40 3.41 -5.64 -40.07
C ASP A 40 3.99 -6.71 -39.12
N HIS A 41 5.31 -6.92 -39.15
CA HIS A 41 6.00 -7.78 -38.19
C HIS A 41 5.93 -7.20 -36.78
N ASP A 42 6.24 -5.92 -36.60
CA ASP A 42 6.19 -5.23 -35.30
C ASP A 42 4.77 -5.25 -34.71
N ALA A 43 3.74 -5.09 -35.54
CA ALA A 43 2.35 -5.19 -35.12
C ALA A 43 2.00 -6.60 -34.59
N ARG A 44 2.49 -7.66 -35.23
CA ARG A 44 2.30 -9.05 -34.77
C ARG A 44 3.02 -9.30 -33.44
N VAL A 45 4.27 -8.85 -33.33
CA VAL A 45 5.07 -8.96 -32.10
C VAL A 45 4.37 -8.22 -30.95
N LEU A 46 3.82 -7.04 -31.22
CA LEU A 46 3.08 -6.26 -30.22
C LEU A 46 1.79 -6.96 -29.76
N SER A 47 1.05 -7.56 -30.69
CA SER A 47 -0.16 -8.36 -30.37
C SER A 47 0.19 -9.58 -29.51
N GLU A 48 1.24 -10.32 -29.88
CA GLU A 48 1.70 -11.46 -29.10
C GLU A 48 2.18 -11.04 -27.71
N LEU A 49 2.88 -9.90 -27.61
CA LEU A 49 3.30 -9.32 -26.34
C LEU A 49 2.10 -8.95 -25.45
N SER A 50 1.06 -8.32 -26.02
CA SER A 50 -0.16 -7.99 -25.27
C SER A 50 -0.90 -9.21 -24.78
N ASP A 51 -1.01 -10.25 -25.60
CA ASP A 51 -1.69 -11.49 -25.23
C ASP A 51 -0.93 -12.23 -24.13
N ASN A 52 0.40 -12.36 -24.27
CA ASN A 52 1.26 -12.96 -23.27
C ASN A 52 1.21 -12.22 -21.94
N LEU A 53 1.20 -10.89 -21.96
CA LEU A 53 1.10 -10.07 -20.75
C LEU A 53 -0.29 -10.24 -20.09
N THR A 54 -1.36 -10.28 -20.87
CA THR A 54 -2.72 -10.52 -20.38
C THR A 54 -2.83 -11.89 -19.70
N VAL A 55 -2.30 -12.94 -20.32
CA VAL A 55 -2.27 -14.30 -19.74
C VAL A 55 -1.44 -14.32 -18.45
N ALA A 56 -0.27 -13.68 -18.42
CA ALA A 56 0.56 -13.63 -17.22
C ALA A 56 -0.13 -12.91 -16.05
N ILE A 57 -0.87 -11.82 -16.33
CA ILE A 57 -1.68 -11.12 -15.32
C ILE A 57 -2.80 -12.03 -14.80
N ALA A 58 -3.51 -12.73 -15.70
CA ALA A 58 -4.60 -13.62 -15.35
C ALA A 58 -4.15 -14.78 -14.45
N LEU A 59 -2.98 -15.37 -14.76
CA LEU A 59 -2.38 -16.45 -13.97
C LEU A 59 -1.66 -15.95 -12.70
N ARG A 60 -1.62 -14.63 -12.48
CA ARG A 60 -0.92 -14.00 -11.33
C ARG A 60 0.57 -14.36 -11.28
N ASP A 61 1.19 -14.63 -12.44
CA ASP A 61 2.64 -14.82 -12.57
C ASP A 61 3.32 -13.46 -12.67
N TRP A 62 3.56 -12.86 -11.51
CA TRP A 62 4.11 -11.51 -11.37
C TRP A 62 5.50 -11.35 -11.99
N SER A 63 6.35 -12.36 -11.84
CA SER A 63 7.70 -12.33 -12.33
C SER A 63 7.74 -12.28 -13.86
N ARG A 64 6.92 -13.10 -14.52
CA ARG A 64 6.78 -13.05 -15.98
C ARG A 64 6.10 -11.77 -16.45
N ALA A 65 5.01 -11.37 -15.80
CA ALA A 65 4.25 -10.19 -16.19
C ALA A 65 5.09 -8.91 -16.14
N VAL A 66 5.91 -8.72 -15.10
CA VAL A 66 6.77 -7.53 -14.98
C VAL A 66 7.86 -7.51 -16.06
N ARG A 67 8.48 -8.65 -16.39
CA ARG A 67 9.47 -8.70 -17.49
C ARG A 67 8.85 -8.29 -18.82
N LEU A 68 7.65 -8.78 -19.12
CA LEU A 68 6.91 -8.41 -20.33
C LEU A 68 6.45 -6.94 -20.30
N ALA A 69 6.09 -6.43 -19.12
CA ALA A 69 5.70 -5.02 -18.94
C ALA A 69 6.89 -4.05 -19.14
N GLU A 70 8.11 -4.46 -18.75
CA GLU A 70 9.31 -3.67 -19.00
C GLU A 70 9.63 -3.56 -20.49
N SER A 71 9.53 -4.66 -21.24
CA SER A 71 9.68 -4.62 -22.70
C SER A 71 8.53 -3.87 -23.38
N ALA A 72 7.32 -3.92 -22.81
CA ALA A 72 6.15 -3.19 -23.31
C ALA A 72 6.19 -1.68 -23.01
N ARG A 73 7.09 -1.19 -22.14
CA ARG A 73 7.10 0.21 -21.67
C ARG A 73 7.39 1.22 -22.78
N SER A 74 8.08 0.81 -23.85
CA SER A 74 8.30 1.64 -25.04
C SER A 74 7.04 1.87 -25.88
N HIS A 75 6.00 1.04 -25.69
CA HIS A 75 4.80 1.06 -26.52
C HIS A 75 3.62 1.68 -25.76
N PRO A 76 3.20 2.91 -26.12
CA PRO A 76 2.13 3.61 -25.40
C PRO A 76 0.78 2.90 -25.48
N SER A 77 0.55 2.07 -26.50
CA SER A 77 -0.68 1.27 -26.64
C SER A 77 -0.86 0.23 -25.54
N LEU A 78 0.22 -0.21 -24.89
CA LEU A 78 0.21 -1.20 -23.80
C LEU A 78 0.18 -0.57 -22.41
N ALA A 79 0.22 0.77 -22.32
CA ALA A 79 0.05 1.51 -21.08
C ALA A 79 -1.18 1.08 -20.24
N PRO A 80 -2.39 0.90 -20.81
CA PRO A 80 -3.54 0.42 -20.02
C PRO A 80 -3.29 -0.96 -19.41
N LEU A 81 -2.62 -1.87 -20.11
CA LEU A 81 -2.32 -3.21 -19.62
C LEU A 81 -1.29 -3.19 -18.47
N ILE A 82 -0.27 -2.33 -18.58
CA ILE A 82 0.70 -2.08 -17.50
C ILE A 82 -0.01 -1.47 -16.27
N SER A 83 -0.97 -0.58 -16.49
CA SER A 83 -1.78 -0.01 -15.40
C SER A 83 -2.63 -1.08 -14.71
N ALA A 84 -3.21 -2.01 -15.48
CA ALA A 84 -3.97 -3.14 -14.95
C ALA A 84 -3.09 -4.10 -14.15
N LEU A 85 -1.88 -4.42 -14.63
CA LEU A 85 -0.87 -5.18 -13.87
C LEU A 85 -0.53 -4.49 -12.55
N THR A 86 -0.29 -3.18 -12.60
CA THR A 86 0.02 -2.39 -11.39
C THR A 86 -1.11 -2.46 -10.38
N SER A 87 -2.37 -2.28 -10.82
CA SER A 87 -3.54 -2.44 -9.94
C SER A 87 -3.63 -3.84 -9.33
N ALA A 88 -3.45 -4.88 -10.15
CA ALA A 88 -3.52 -6.27 -9.70
C ALA A 88 -2.43 -6.62 -8.66
N LEU A 89 -1.24 -6.02 -8.80
CA LEU A 89 -0.15 -6.13 -7.82
C LEU A 89 -0.44 -5.36 -6.52
N LEU A 90 -1.04 -4.17 -6.61
CA LEU A 90 -1.45 -3.40 -5.43
C LEU A 90 -2.54 -4.14 -4.64
N ASP A 91 -3.54 -4.70 -5.32
CA ASP A 91 -4.55 -5.57 -4.70
C ASP A 91 -3.91 -6.80 -4.05
N ALA A 92 -2.90 -7.37 -4.70
CA ALA A 92 -2.15 -8.50 -4.14
C ALA A 92 -1.42 -8.13 -2.86
N LEU A 93 -0.81 -6.94 -2.82
CA LEU A 93 -0.06 -6.39 -1.69
C LEU A 93 -0.97 -6.05 -0.50
N ALA A 94 -2.19 -5.59 -0.77
CA ALA A 94 -3.16 -5.22 0.26
C ALA A 94 -3.74 -6.41 1.05
N ARG A 95 -3.45 -7.65 0.64
CA ARG A 95 -4.00 -8.85 1.29
C ARG A 95 -3.41 -9.07 2.70
N PRO A 96 -4.24 -9.39 3.70
CA PRO A 96 -3.81 -9.47 5.11
C PRO A 96 -2.95 -10.71 5.43
N ARG A 97 -2.90 -11.70 4.54
CA ARG A 97 -2.20 -12.99 4.74
C ARG A 97 -0.79 -13.02 4.14
N ASN A 98 -0.30 -11.88 3.66
CA ASN A 98 1.01 -11.83 3.03
C ASN A 98 2.13 -12.06 4.06
N THR A 99 3.12 -12.87 3.69
CA THR A 99 4.36 -13.04 4.45
C THR A 99 5.34 -11.92 4.11
N LYS A 100 6.43 -11.81 4.89
CA LYS A 100 7.51 -10.86 4.61
C LYS A 100 8.06 -11.03 3.19
N SER A 101 8.41 -12.26 2.79
CA SER A 101 8.98 -12.55 1.47
C SER A 101 8.04 -12.11 0.34
N THR A 102 6.76 -12.49 0.42
CA THR A 102 5.76 -12.12 -0.58
C THR A 102 5.56 -10.60 -0.65
N CYS A 103 5.55 -9.90 0.50
CA CYS A 103 5.46 -8.43 0.49
C CYS A 103 6.67 -7.81 -0.21
N VAL A 104 7.89 -8.26 0.12
CA VAL A 104 9.14 -7.74 -0.47
C VAL A 104 9.17 -8.01 -1.97
N GLU A 105 8.78 -9.20 -2.42
CA GLU A 105 8.68 -9.54 -3.85
C GLU A 105 7.67 -8.65 -4.59
N LEU A 106 6.46 -8.49 -4.06
CA LEU A 106 5.41 -7.65 -4.66
C LEU A 106 5.84 -6.17 -4.72
N VAL A 107 6.46 -5.66 -3.66
CA VAL A 107 7.02 -4.30 -3.62
C VAL A 107 8.12 -4.17 -4.67
N GLY A 108 9.06 -5.12 -4.76
CA GLY A 108 10.11 -5.13 -5.78
C GLY A 108 9.56 -5.08 -7.22
N HIS A 109 8.49 -5.82 -7.49
CA HIS A 109 7.77 -5.75 -8.76
C HIS A 109 7.16 -4.37 -9.03
N LEU A 110 6.49 -3.77 -8.05
CA LEU A 110 5.88 -2.43 -8.18
C LEU A 110 6.92 -1.31 -8.35
N LEU A 111 8.09 -1.43 -7.71
CA LEU A 111 9.20 -0.50 -7.85
C LEU A 111 9.75 -0.49 -9.27
N ARG A 112 9.91 -1.67 -9.89
CA ARG A 112 10.33 -1.80 -11.31
C ARG A 112 9.32 -1.17 -12.27
N LEU A 113 8.03 -1.30 -11.96
CA LEU A 113 6.95 -0.64 -12.69
C LEU A 113 6.83 0.87 -12.41
N GLY A 114 7.68 1.44 -11.55
CA GLY A 114 7.68 2.87 -11.22
C GLY A 114 6.54 3.31 -10.29
N ALA A 115 5.80 2.36 -9.71
CA ALA A 115 4.64 2.63 -8.85
C ALA A 115 5.01 2.74 -7.35
N ARG A 116 6.15 3.39 -7.05
CA ARG A 116 6.75 3.40 -5.70
C ARG A 116 5.82 3.99 -4.63
N SER A 117 5.30 5.19 -4.85
CA SER A 117 4.44 5.89 -3.90
C SER A 117 3.16 5.11 -3.61
N LYS A 118 2.52 4.55 -4.66
CA LYS A 118 1.32 3.73 -4.53
C LYS A 118 1.59 2.43 -3.77
N ALA A 119 2.71 1.77 -4.04
CA ALA A 119 3.11 0.55 -3.35
C ALA A 119 3.29 0.80 -1.85
N ARG A 120 3.98 1.89 -1.50
CA ARG A 120 4.18 2.32 -0.13
C ARG A 120 2.86 2.61 0.58
N GLU A 121 2.02 3.45 -0.01
CA GLU A 121 0.72 3.82 0.56
C GLU A 121 -0.16 2.60 0.78
N THR A 122 -0.23 1.71 -0.20
CA THR A 122 -1.02 0.47 -0.12
C THR A 122 -0.47 -0.47 0.95
N PHE A 123 0.85 -0.62 1.04
CA PHE A 123 1.50 -1.42 2.07
C PHE A 123 1.16 -0.89 3.47
N LEU A 124 1.42 0.40 3.73
CA LEU A 124 1.19 1.00 5.05
C LEU A 124 -0.31 0.99 5.42
N ALA A 125 -1.21 1.23 4.46
CA ALA A 125 -2.64 1.13 4.68
C ALA A 125 -3.07 -0.30 5.07
N ALA A 126 -2.57 -1.33 4.37
CA ALA A 126 -2.86 -2.72 4.71
C ALA A 126 -2.32 -3.10 6.10
N ARG A 127 -1.16 -2.57 6.49
CA ARG A 127 -0.59 -2.78 7.84
C ARG A 127 -1.40 -2.07 8.92
N SER A 128 -1.89 -0.84 8.68
CA SER A 128 -2.82 -0.17 9.60
C SER A 128 -4.11 -0.96 9.78
N GLU A 129 -4.69 -1.49 8.71
CA GLU A 129 -5.88 -2.34 8.81
C GLU A 129 -5.63 -3.62 9.62
N ALA A 130 -4.46 -4.24 9.46
CA ALA A 130 -4.07 -5.38 10.29
C ALA A 130 -3.97 -5.01 11.77
N ILE A 131 -3.30 -3.89 12.09
CA ILE A 131 -3.18 -3.39 13.47
C ILE A 131 -4.57 -3.12 14.06
N ARG A 132 -5.47 -2.44 13.35
CA ARG A 132 -6.84 -2.19 13.81
C ARG A 132 -7.62 -3.48 14.08
N ARG A 133 -7.40 -4.54 13.29
CA ARG A 133 -8.01 -5.85 13.54
C ARG A 133 -7.45 -6.50 14.80
N TYR A 134 -6.15 -6.44 15.02
CA TYR A 134 -5.53 -6.98 16.22
C TYR A 134 -5.96 -6.23 17.49
N ILE A 135 -6.03 -4.90 17.44
CA ILE A 135 -6.52 -4.08 18.56
C ILE A 135 -7.96 -4.47 18.93
N ARG A 136 -8.84 -4.62 17.92
CA ARG A 136 -10.24 -5.03 18.15
C ARG A 136 -10.40 -6.44 18.74
N ALA A 137 -9.39 -7.28 18.61
CA ALA A 137 -9.39 -8.64 19.14
C ALA A 137 -8.93 -8.71 20.60
N ILE A 138 -8.50 -7.61 21.21
CA ILE A 138 -8.04 -7.56 22.61
C ILE A 138 -9.28 -7.57 23.52
N PRO A 139 -9.47 -8.59 24.37
CA PRO A 139 -10.54 -8.59 25.34
C PRO A 139 -10.22 -7.62 26.49
N PHE A 140 -11.25 -6.96 27.02
CA PHE A 140 -11.12 -6.19 28.25
C PHE A 140 -11.70 -6.99 29.41
N GLU A 141 -10.85 -7.38 30.37
CA GLU A 141 -11.20 -8.23 31.52
C GLU A 141 -11.31 -7.44 32.83
N GLY A 142 -11.34 -6.11 32.79
CA GLY A 142 -11.49 -5.24 33.97
C GLY A 142 -10.17 -4.76 34.59
N HIS A 143 -9.03 -5.35 34.25
CA HIS A 143 -7.71 -4.89 34.69
C HIS A 143 -7.06 -3.97 33.64
N ILE A 144 -6.98 -2.67 33.97
CA ILE A 144 -6.42 -1.63 33.08
C ILE A 144 -4.97 -1.93 32.70
N GLY A 145 -4.13 -2.33 33.68
CA GLY A 145 -2.73 -2.66 33.43
C GLY A 145 -2.53 -3.79 32.42
N LEU A 146 -3.33 -4.87 32.52
CA LEU A 146 -3.29 -5.99 31.57
C LEU A 146 -3.75 -5.56 30.17
N TYR A 147 -4.83 -4.79 30.08
CA TYR A 147 -5.28 -4.24 28.79
C TYR A 147 -4.20 -3.37 28.12
N VAL A 148 -3.57 -2.47 28.89
CA VAL A 148 -2.49 -1.60 28.38
C VAL A 148 -1.29 -2.42 27.94
N HIS A 149 -0.93 -3.46 28.70
CA HIS A 149 0.13 -4.39 28.32
C HIS A 149 -0.16 -5.04 26.97
N ASP A 150 -1.35 -5.63 26.80
CA ASP A 150 -1.72 -6.34 25.58
C ASP A 150 -1.83 -5.39 24.39
N LEU A 151 -2.40 -4.20 24.60
CA LEU A 151 -2.44 -3.14 23.60
C LEU A 151 -1.04 -2.72 23.15
N ALA A 152 -0.12 -2.52 24.09
CA ALA A 152 1.27 -2.15 23.79
C ALA A 152 1.99 -3.26 23.03
N VAL A 153 1.85 -4.51 23.46
CA VAL A 153 2.46 -5.67 22.79
C VAL A 153 1.93 -5.80 21.37
N VAL A 154 0.61 -5.69 21.15
CA VAL A 154 -0.01 -5.79 19.83
C VAL A 154 0.48 -4.67 18.90
N VAL A 155 0.40 -3.40 19.33
CA VAL A 155 0.76 -2.26 18.47
C VAL A 155 2.26 -2.22 18.20
N PHE A 156 3.09 -2.32 19.24
CA PHE A 156 4.55 -2.16 19.08
C PHE A 156 5.17 -3.35 18.36
N THR A 157 4.68 -4.58 18.57
CA THR A 157 5.15 -5.74 17.79
C THR A 157 4.75 -5.60 16.32
N ALA A 158 3.53 -5.16 16.03
CA ALA A 158 3.11 -4.94 14.66
C ALA A 158 3.90 -3.81 13.98
N LEU A 159 4.24 -2.75 14.72
CA LEU A 159 5.08 -1.66 14.26
C LEU A 159 6.50 -2.15 13.93
N LYS A 160 7.13 -2.88 14.85
CA LYS A 160 8.44 -3.52 14.66
C LYS A 160 8.47 -4.42 13.42
N HIS A 161 7.49 -5.31 13.28
CA HIS A 161 7.41 -6.18 12.09
C HIS A 161 7.22 -5.37 10.81
N THR A 162 6.42 -4.30 10.87
CA THR A 162 6.22 -3.44 9.70
C THR A 162 7.51 -2.72 9.31
N ALA A 163 8.32 -2.27 10.28
CA ALA A 163 9.64 -1.68 10.04
C ALA A 163 10.58 -2.67 9.33
N ASP A 164 10.65 -3.91 9.84
CA ASP A 164 11.48 -4.96 9.25
C ASP A 164 11.07 -5.30 7.80
N TRP A 165 9.77 -5.33 7.53
CA TRP A 165 9.25 -5.57 6.18
C TRP A 165 9.49 -4.37 5.26
N PHE A 166 9.34 -3.16 5.80
CA PHE A 166 9.53 -1.91 5.08
C PHE A 166 10.97 -1.74 4.64
N LEU A 167 11.93 -1.89 5.56
CA LEU A 167 13.36 -1.77 5.27
C LEU A 167 13.86 -2.85 4.30
N ALA A 168 13.24 -4.04 4.31
CA ALA A 168 13.55 -5.10 3.36
C ALA A 168 13.00 -4.84 1.95
N GLY A 169 11.86 -4.14 1.82
CA GLY A 169 11.20 -3.88 0.53
C GLY A 169 11.48 -2.51 -0.08
N PHE A 170 11.70 -1.49 0.73
CA PHE A 170 11.87 -0.09 0.33
C PHE A 170 13.26 0.40 0.79
N VAL A 171 14.27 0.14 -0.04
CA VAL A 171 15.69 0.48 0.24
C VAL A 171 15.96 1.99 0.08
N GLU A 172 15.09 2.71 -0.62
CA GLU A 172 15.28 4.11 -0.98
C GLU A 172 15.00 5.07 0.20
N HIS A 173 15.99 5.87 0.59
CA HIS A 173 15.93 6.73 1.78
C HIS A 173 14.76 7.73 1.77
N GLU A 174 14.33 8.18 0.60
CA GLU A 174 13.18 9.10 0.45
C GLU A 174 11.87 8.50 0.97
N MET A 175 11.75 7.17 1.02
CA MET A 175 10.54 6.48 1.48
C MET A 175 10.51 6.32 3.00
N THR A 176 11.65 6.47 3.68
CA THR A 176 11.74 6.24 5.13
C THR A 176 10.98 7.29 5.93
N SER A 177 10.97 8.57 5.51
CA SER A 177 10.22 9.64 6.20
C SER A 177 8.73 9.31 6.31
N SER A 178 8.12 8.86 5.22
CA SER A 178 6.72 8.44 5.20
C SER A 178 6.42 7.22 6.08
N PHE A 179 7.40 6.33 6.30
CA PHE A 179 7.27 5.26 7.28
C PHE A 179 7.28 5.81 8.72
N ILE A 180 8.16 6.78 9.02
CA ILE A 180 8.21 7.42 10.33
C ILE A 180 6.91 8.18 10.63
N ASP A 181 6.36 8.91 9.66
CA ASP A 181 5.06 9.60 9.79
C ASP A 181 3.93 8.60 10.06
N TRP A 182 3.91 7.48 9.33
CA TRP A 182 2.94 6.41 9.57
C TRP A 182 3.08 5.79 10.96
N ALA A 183 4.32 5.53 11.39
CA ALA A 183 4.62 4.96 12.70
C ALA A 183 4.17 5.89 13.82
N LYS A 184 4.45 7.19 13.70
CA LYS A 184 3.91 8.23 14.59
C LYS A 184 2.39 8.15 14.68
N GLY A 185 1.68 8.04 13.56
CA GLY A 185 0.23 7.88 13.55
C GLY A 185 -0.26 6.61 14.27
N GLN A 186 0.48 5.50 14.22
CA GLN A 186 0.14 4.30 15.00
C GLN A 186 0.35 4.51 16.51
N ILE A 187 1.40 5.25 16.90
CA ILE A 187 1.65 5.62 18.30
C ILE A 187 0.57 6.58 18.83
N GLU A 188 0.10 7.52 18.00
CA GLU A 188 -1.01 8.43 18.34
C GLU A 188 -2.31 7.65 18.60
N ILE A 189 -2.64 6.66 17.76
CA ILE A 189 -3.80 5.77 17.98
C ILE A 189 -3.64 4.98 19.28
N PHE A 190 -2.44 4.43 19.54
CA PHE A 190 -2.15 3.74 20.80
C PHE A 190 -2.38 4.68 22.00
N ALA A 191 -1.83 5.89 21.96
CA ALA A 191 -1.95 6.85 23.06
C ALA A 191 -3.41 7.29 23.27
N GLU A 192 -4.19 7.45 22.21
CA GLU A 192 -5.62 7.76 22.32
C GLU A 192 -6.38 6.65 23.05
N LEU A 193 -6.15 5.38 22.67
CA LEU A 193 -6.76 4.23 23.32
C LEU A 193 -6.28 4.05 24.76
N PHE A 194 -4.99 4.29 25.02
CA PHE A 194 -4.42 4.31 26.36
C PHE A 194 -5.15 5.32 27.24
N ARG A 195 -5.24 6.59 26.80
CA ARG A 195 -5.85 7.66 27.60
C ARG A 195 -7.32 7.37 27.92
N LYS A 196 -8.06 6.85 26.94
CA LYS A 196 -9.48 6.47 27.11
C LYS A 196 -9.68 5.43 28.22
N GLN A 197 -8.72 4.53 28.42
CA GLN A 197 -8.84 3.50 29.45
C GLN A 197 -8.24 3.94 30.78
N VAL A 198 -7.09 4.62 30.74
CA VAL A 198 -6.30 4.94 31.95
C VAL A 198 -6.86 6.17 32.67
N TYR A 199 -7.26 7.22 31.95
CA TYR A 199 -7.77 8.46 32.56
C TYR A 199 -9.30 8.52 32.67
N SER A 200 -9.93 7.35 32.88
CA SER A 200 -11.36 7.29 33.24
C SER A 200 -11.59 7.85 34.65
N SER A 201 -12.81 8.30 34.94
CA SER A 201 -13.16 8.95 36.22
C SER A 201 -12.90 8.09 37.46
N ASP A 202 -12.84 6.76 37.28
CA ASP A 202 -12.84 5.79 38.37
C ASP A 202 -11.45 5.19 38.63
N THR A 203 -10.41 5.65 37.91
CA THR A 203 -9.06 5.10 38.01
C THR A 203 -8.24 5.79 39.10
N ASP A 204 -7.59 5.01 39.96
CA ASP A 204 -6.66 5.50 40.97
C ASP A 204 -5.28 5.84 40.39
N GLN A 205 -4.57 6.77 41.03
CA GLN A 205 -3.27 7.24 40.56
C GLN A 205 -2.22 6.12 40.46
N GLN A 206 -2.28 5.12 41.34
CA GLN A 206 -1.34 3.99 41.31
C GLN A 206 -1.52 3.15 40.03
N THR A 207 -2.76 2.88 39.62
CA THR A 207 -3.04 2.20 38.34
C THR A 207 -2.57 3.01 37.13
N VAL A 208 -2.68 4.34 37.18
CA VAL A 208 -2.16 5.24 36.13
C VAL A 208 -0.63 5.11 36.02
N ASP A 209 0.08 5.19 37.15
CA ASP A 209 1.54 5.09 37.18
C ASP A 209 2.04 3.71 36.72
N GLU A 210 1.32 2.65 37.08
CA GLU A 210 1.59 1.29 36.61
C GLU A 210 1.40 1.18 35.09
N ALA A 211 0.28 1.68 34.56
CA ALA A 211 -0.01 1.66 33.13
C ALA A 211 1.06 2.43 32.32
N LEU A 212 1.49 3.60 32.79
CA LEU A 212 2.59 4.36 32.18
C LEU A 212 3.88 3.54 32.16
N LYS A 213 4.24 2.94 33.30
CA LYS A 213 5.45 2.10 33.40
C LYS A 213 5.40 0.92 32.43
N ILE A 214 4.25 0.27 32.28
CA ILE A 214 4.03 -0.82 31.30
C ILE A 214 4.26 -0.29 29.88
N ALA A 215 3.62 0.81 29.50
CA ALA A 215 3.73 1.38 28.16
C ALA A 215 5.19 1.73 27.79
N HIS A 216 5.93 2.41 28.68
CA HIS A 216 7.34 2.73 28.45
C HIS A 216 8.24 1.49 28.40
N THR A 217 7.99 0.51 29.26
CA THR A 217 8.77 -0.74 29.28
C THR A 217 8.60 -1.51 27.97
N GLN A 218 7.37 -1.64 27.48
CA GLN A 218 7.09 -2.33 26.22
C GLN A 218 7.63 -1.55 25.02
N SER A 219 7.51 -0.21 25.02
CA SER A 219 8.07 0.63 23.96
C SER A 219 9.60 0.48 23.85
N ARG A 220 10.31 0.52 24.98
CA ARG A 220 11.76 0.28 25.00
C ARG A 220 12.12 -1.09 24.43
N LYS A 221 11.47 -2.14 24.94
CA LYS A 221 11.75 -3.54 24.56
C LYS A 221 11.44 -3.85 23.10
N LEU A 222 10.33 -3.33 22.58
CA LEU A 222 9.82 -3.71 21.26
C LEU A 222 10.25 -2.74 20.15
N LEU A 223 10.54 -1.48 20.48
CA LEU A 223 10.86 -0.44 19.51
C LEU A 223 12.29 0.09 19.67
N GLN A 224 12.66 0.57 20.86
CA GLN A 224 13.94 1.26 21.05
C GLN A 224 15.15 0.33 20.84
N GLU A 225 15.09 -0.90 21.35
CA GLU A 225 16.10 -1.94 21.12
C GLU A 225 16.27 -2.30 19.62
N PHE A 226 15.28 -1.97 18.79
CA PHE A 226 15.28 -2.20 17.34
C PHE A 226 15.52 -0.91 16.54
N GLY A 227 15.95 0.17 17.20
CA GLY A 227 16.29 1.45 16.54
C GLY A 227 15.11 2.38 16.28
N LEU A 228 13.95 2.11 16.87
CA LEU A 228 12.76 2.98 16.79
C LEU A 228 12.53 3.66 18.14
N ASP A 229 13.02 4.90 18.29
CA ASP A 229 12.84 5.66 19.53
C ASP A 229 11.66 6.64 19.44
N PHE A 230 10.56 6.28 20.11
CA PHE A 230 9.37 7.13 20.26
C PHE A 230 9.15 7.55 21.73
N ARG A 231 10.18 7.47 22.58
CA ARG A 231 10.02 7.75 24.01
C ARG A 231 9.51 9.18 24.25
N TYR A 232 10.13 10.17 23.60
CA TYR A 232 9.71 11.57 23.70
C TYR A 232 8.24 11.76 23.29
N LEU A 233 7.81 11.05 22.25
CA LEU A 233 6.45 11.16 21.74
C LEU A 233 5.45 10.53 22.71
N LEU A 234 5.80 9.41 23.33
CA LEU A 234 4.97 8.78 24.36
C LEU A 234 4.90 9.65 25.61
N ASP A 235 6.02 10.24 26.04
CA ASP A 235 6.07 11.16 27.19
C ASP A 235 5.07 12.33 26.99
N ASP A 236 4.99 12.87 25.77
CA ASP A 236 4.05 13.95 25.42
C ASP A 236 2.59 13.49 25.26
N LEU A 237 2.36 12.29 24.70
CA LEU A 237 1.02 11.83 24.32
C LEU A 237 0.28 11.08 25.43
N LEU A 238 0.99 10.44 26.37
CA LEU A 238 0.39 9.63 27.42
C LEU A 238 -0.10 10.46 28.62
N VAL A 239 -0.12 11.80 28.51
CA VAL A 239 -0.68 12.72 29.52
C VAL A 239 -2.20 12.81 29.37
N ALA A 240 -2.92 13.03 30.48
CA ALA A 240 -4.39 13.17 30.51
C ALA A 240 -4.92 14.18 29.49
N THR A 241 -4.27 15.35 29.41
CA THR A 241 -4.55 16.39 28.40
C THR A 241 -3.31 16.57 27.52
N PRO A 242 -3.25 15.93 26.34
CA PRO A 242 -2.14 16.14 25.43
C PRO A 242 -2.16 17.59 24.93
N LYS A 243 -0.97 18.19 24.74
CA LYS A 243 -0.88 19.43 23.96
C LYS A 243 -1.40 19.14 22.55
N ALA A 244 -2.29 19.98 22.04
CA ALA A 244 -2.70 19.94 20.64
C ALA A 244 -1.45 19.94 19.74
N PRO A 245 -1.48 19.27 18.57
CA PRO A 245 -0.30 19.17 17.71
C PRO A 245 0.16 20.59 17.36
N THR A 246 1.25 21.01 17.98
CA THR A 246 1.98 22.21 17.61
C THR A 246 2.42 22.00 16.17
N SER A 247 1.70 22.62 15.22
CA SER A 247 2.24 22.86 13.89
C SER A 247 3.56 23.59 14.12
N LEU A 248 4.68 22.89 13.88
CA LEU A 248 6.01 23.46 13.99
C LEU A 248 6.11 24.56 12.93
N ALA A 249 5.86 25.80 13.35
CA ALA A 249 6.29 26.95 12.59
C ALA A 249 7.81 26.80 12.38
N PRO A 250 8.32 27.05 11.16
CA PRO A 250 9.74 26.93 10.89
C PRO A 250 10.52 27.84 11.85
N PRO A 251 11.69 27.41 12.35
CA PRO A 251 12.49 28.22 13.25
C PRO A 251 12.90 29.50 12.54
N THR A 252 12.39 30.64 13.04
CA THR A 252 12.86 31.96 12.64
C THR A 252 14.30 32.10 13.13
N LEU A 253 15.27 31.84 12.24
CA LEU A 253 16.66 32.14 12.54
C LEU A 253 16.80 33.66 12.74
N PRO A 254 17.41 34.14 13.83
CA PRO A 254 17.65 35.56 14.03
C PRO A 254 18.64 36.06 12.95
N ALA A 255 18.16 36.93 12.08
CA ALA A 255 18.97 37.57 11.05
C ALA A 255 19.87 38.66 11.69
N HIS A 256 21.03 38.27 12.24
CA HIS A 256 22.11 39.22 12.52
C HIS A 256 23.47 38.53 12.41
N ILE A 257 23.98 38.44 11.17
CA ILE A 257 25.42 38.44 10.92
C ILE A 257 25.67 39.54 9.89
N VAL A 258 26.13 40.68 10.39
CA VAL A 258 26.65 41.78 9.59
C VAL A 258 28.04 41.37 9.12
N ILE A 259 28.20 41.11 7.83
CA ILE A 259 29.51 40.95 7.18
C ILE A 259 29.83 42.29 6.50
N PRO A 260 30.98 42.93 6.78
CA PRO A 260 31.37 44.19 6.12
C PRO A 260 31.72 43.97 4.64
N PRO A 261 31.58 45.02 3.80
CA PRO A 261 31.61 44.87 2.34
C PRO A 261 33.03 44.77 1.80
N SER A 262 33.32 43.65 1.11
CA SER A 262 34.46 43.54 0.19
C SER A 262 34.00 43.80 -1.24
N VAL A 263 34.69 44.73 -1.87
CA VAL A 263 34.54 45.24 -3.24
C VAL A 263 34.78 44.16 -4.30
N CYS A 264 33.88 44.02 -5.27
CA CYS A 264 34.14 43.93 -6.73
C CYS A 264 32.80 43.62 -7.46
N ARG A 265 32.26 44.51 -8.30
CA ARG A 265 32.60 44.79 -9.71
C ARG A 265 31.66 44.05 -10.69
N ASN A 266 30.66 44.81 -11.15
CA ASN A 266 29.90 44.76 -12.41
C ASN A 266 29.72 43.43 -13.17
N ARG A 267 28.45 43.01 -13.34
CA ARG A 267 27.87 42.87 -14.69
C ARG A 267 26.35 42.97 -14.71
N THR A 268 25.90 43.69 -15.74
CA THR A 268 24.59 44.25 -16.05
C THR A 268 23.61 43.24 -16.65
N SER A 269 22.32 43.40 -16.28
CA SER A 269 21.06 43.19 -17.05
C SER A 269 20.68 41.74 -17.44
N GLN A 270 19.41 41.30 -17.37
CA GLN A 270 18.17 41.97 -17.74
C GLN A 270 16.95 41.50 -16.92
N LEU A 271 16.05 42.45 -16.68
CA LEU A 271 14.67 42.29 -16.26
C LEU A 271 13.81 41.68 -17.38
N THR A 272 12.80 40.89 -17.04
CA THR A 272 11.41 41.15 -17.48
C THR A 272 10.43 40.64 -16.43
N SER A 273 9.66 41.58 -15.88
CA SER A 273 8.46 41.34 -15.10
C SER A 273 7.31 40.96 -16.03
N SER A 274 6.37 40.14 -15.53
CA SER A 274 4.94 40.46 -15.65
C SER A 274 4.14 39.60 -14.69
N ALA A 275 3.72 40.24 -13.61
CA ALA A 275 2.58 39.83 -12.80
C ALA A 275 1.30 40.21 -13.55
N VAL A 276 0.31 39.32 -13.54
CA VAL A 276 -1.09 39.70 -13.79
C VAL A 276 -1.94 39.03 -12.71
N ALA A 277 -2.48 39.88 -11.85
CA ALA A 277 -3.60 39.57 -10.97
C ALA A 277 -4.88 39.54 -11.79
N SER A 278 -5.83 38.66 -11.45
CA SER A 278 -7.23 38.83 -11.81
C SER A 278 -8.14 38.21 -10.76
N SER A 279 -9.23 38.93 -10.57
CA SER A 279 -10.15 39.00 -9.45
C SER A 279 -11.31 38.01 -9.52
N ALA A 280 -12.01 37.94 -8.39
CA ALA A 280 -13.18 37.12 -8.09
C ALA A 280 -14.46 37.45 -8.88
N THR A 281 -15.26 36.41 -9.13
CA THR A 281 -16.74 36.27 -9.23
C THR A 281 -16.97 34.75 -9.32
N GLY A 282 -17.85 34.03 -8.61
CA GLY A 282 -19.24 34.25 -8.24
C GLY A 282 -20.00 32.93 -8.53
N SER A 283 -20.60 32.34 -7.48
CA SER A 283 -21.73 31.36 -7.46
C SER A 283 -21.78 30.15 -8.42
N SER A 284 -21.92 28.93 -7.87
CA SER A 284 -23.20 28.18 -7.80
C SER A 284 -23.01 26.73 -7.34
N THR A 285 -23.91 26.29 -6.46
CA THR A 285 -24.07 24.96 -5.87
C THR A 285 -24.88 24.02 -6.78
N PRO A 286 -24.78 22.71 -6.56
CA PRO A 286 -26.00 21.88 -6.46
C PRO A 286 -25.88 20.90 -5.27
N SER A 287 -26.70 21.00 -4.23
CA SER A 287 -28.07 20.46 -4.07
C SER A 287 -28.17 18.93 -4.13
N VAL A 288 -28.20 18.34 -2.93
CA VAL A 288 -28.54 16.96 -2.55
C VAL A 288 -30.05 16.75 -2.65
N PRO A 289 -30.56 15.57 -3.10
CA PRO A 289 -31.93 15.18 -2.83
C PRO A 289 -32.04 14.21 -1.65
N SER A 290 -32.75 14.67 -0.60
CA SER A 290 -33.25 13.86 0.50
C SER A 290 -34.38 12.95 0.02
N ARG A 291 -34.29 11.64 0.31
CA ARG A 291 -35.40 10.69 0.12
C ARG A 291 -36.31 10.71 1.34
N THR A 292 -37.54 11.15 1.11
CA THR A 292 -38.69 11.08 1.99
C THR A 292 -39.15 9.64 2.20
N TRP A 293 -39.35 9.28 3.46
CA TRP A 293 -40.09 8.10 3.89
C TRP A 293 -41.57 8.28 3.55
N THR A 294 -42.17 7.26 2.96
CA THR A 294 -43.62 7.11 2.88
C THR A 294 -43.99 5.79 3.53
N ALA A 295 -44.79 5.91 4.58
CA ALA A 295 -45.49 4.80 5.21
C ALA A 295 -46.64 4.37 4.29
N ALA A 296 -46.70 3.08 3.98
CA ALA A 296 -47.87 2.45 3.39
C ALA A 296 -48.17 1.17 4.18
N GLU A 297 -49.26 1.28 4.91
CA GLU A 297 -50.01 0.28 5.64
C GLU A 297 -50.68 -0.66 4.62
N ASN A 298 -50.46 -1.98 4.74
CA ASN A 298 -51.54 -2.92 4.45
C ASN A 298 -51.31 -4.28 5.10
N SER A 299 -52.39 -4.74 5.71
CA SER A 299 -52.52 -5.92 6.56
C SER A 299 -52.87 -7.19 5.77
N GLN A 300 -52.56 -8.32 6.40
CA GLN A 300 -53.18 -9.65 6.28
C GLN A 300 -52.99 -10.47 5.00
N LEU A 301 -52.30 -11.62 5.12
CA LEU A 301 -52.92 -12.94 5.28
C LEU A 301 -51.85 -14.02 5.58
N GLU A 302 -52.04 -14.68 6.72
CA GLU A 302 -51.49 -15.99 7.15
C GLU A 302 -51.95 -17.11 6.19
N PRO A 303 -51.19 -18.23 6.03
CA PRO A 303 -51.25 -19.30 7.04
C PRO A 303 -49.94 -20.06 7.32
N THR A 304 -49.65 -20.22 8.61
CA THR A 304 -49.42 -21.49 9.34
C THR A 304 -48.92 -22.69 8.52
N VAL A 305 -47.64 -23.07 8.68
CA VAL A 305 -47.15 -24.47 8.80
C VAL A 305 -45.84 -24.50 9.62
N THR A 306 -45.89 -25.09 10.82
CA THR A 306 -44.74 -25.43 11.69
C THR A 306 -44.09 -26.78 11.28
N PRO A 307 -42.91 -27.16 11.80
CA PRO A 307 -41.82 -27.71 11.00
C PRO A 307 -41.65 -29.24 11.13
N LEU A 308 -41.06 -29.87 10.11
CA LEU A 308 -40.61 -31.26 10.15
C LEU A 308 -39.09 -31.33 10.04
N LEU A 309 -38.46 -31.80 11.12
CA LEU A 309 -37.11 -32.38 11.15
C LEU A 309 -37.07 -33.66 10.29
N PRO A 310 -35.90 -34.00 9.75
CA PRO A 310 -35.40 -35.36 10.00
C PRO A 310 -34.06 -35.40 10.73
N ARG A 311 -34.05 -36.18 11.82
CA ARG A 311 -32.90 -36.76 12.50
C ARG A 311 -32.71 -38.17 11.94
N GLU A 312 -31.52 -38.51 11.47
CA GLU A 312 -30.75 -39.71 11.89
C GLU A 312 -29.42 -39.81 11.10
N VAL A 313 -28.30 -39.72 11.83
CA VAL A 313 -27.34 -40.82 12.08
C VAL A 313 -26.57 -41.29 10.84
N ALA A 314 -25.34 -40.78 10.67
CA ALA A 314 -24.29 -41.49 9.97
C ALA A 314 -22.95 -41.30 10.68
N ALA A 315 -22.40 -42.43 11.09
CA ALA A 315 -21.23 -42.61 11.92
C ALA A 315 -19.94 -41.99 11.36
N ALA A 316 -19.11 -41.57 12.33
CA ALA A 316 -17.68 -41.39 12.28
C ALA A 316 -16.93 -42.12 11.15
N ARG A 317 -16.31 -41.36 10.24
CA ARG A 317 -15.12 -41.80 9.50
C ARG A 317 -13.89 -41.11 10.09
N ARG A 318 -13.32 -41.76 11.10
CA ARG A 318 -11.94 -41.54 11.54
C ARG A 318 -11.02 -42.06 10.43
N THR A 319 -10.12 -41.20 9.98
CA THR A 319 -9.01 -41.56 9.09
C THR A 319 -8.05 -42.51 9.84
N PRO A 320 -7.56 -43.61 9.22
CA PRO A 320 -6.63 -44.52 9.87
C PRO A 320 -5.22 -43.94 9.93
N LEU A 321 -4.61 -43.98 11.12
CA LEU A 321 -3.17 -43.74 11.33
C LEU A 321 -2.32 -44.80 10.61
N PRO A 322 -1.14 -44.45 10.08
CA PRO A 322 -0.24 -45.41 9.45
C PRO A 322 0.38 -46.37 10.47
N PRO A 323 0.70 -47.62 10.07
CA PRO A 323 1.26 -48.63 10.97
C PRO A 323 2.67 -48.27 11.41
N ARG A 324 2.89 -48.38 12.73
CA ARG A 324 4.17 -48.19 13.41
C ARG A 324 5.10 -49.34 13.03
N SER A 325 6.19 -49.03 12.34
CA SER A 325 7.25 -49.98 11.98
C SER A 325 7.90 -50.57 13.23
N THR A 326 7.58 -51.83 13.52
CA THR A 326 8.35 -52.72 14.40
C THR A 326 9.51 -53.29 13.59
N ASN A 327 10.64 -52.59 13.59
CA ASN A 327 11.97 -53.16 13.33
C ASN A 327 13.05 -52.09 13.61
N ARG A 328 13.53 -52.03 14.86
CA ARG A 328 14.86 -51.50 15.16
C ARG A 328 15.50 -52.31 16.28
N PRO A 329 16.59 -53.06 16.00
CA PRO A 329 17.39 -53.72 17.02
C PRO A 329 18.36 -52.70 17.65
N GLY A 330 18.47 -52.71 18.98
CA GLY A 330 19.41 -51.87 19.71
C GLY A 330 18.95 -51.53 21.14
N SER A 331 18.85 -52.56 21.99
CA SER A 331 18.79 -52.40 23.45
C SER A 331 20.22 -52.15 23.96
N GLY A 332 20.39 -51.13 24.81
CA GLY A 332 21.66 -50.87 25.48
C GLY A 332 21.63 -49.62 26.35
N ALA A 333 21.22 -49.79 27.62
CA ALA A 333 21.57 -49.01 28.81
C ALA A 333 21.59 -47.46 28.72
N ARG A 334 20.57 -46.82 29.30
CA ARG A 334 20.62 -45.40 29.70
C ARG A 334 21.13 -45.31 31.14
N PRO A 335 22.24 -44.63 31.46
CA PRO A 335 22.69 -44.46 32.84
C PRO A 335 21.77 -43.49 33.61
N ALA A 336 21.70 -43.69 34.93
CA ALA A 336 20.90 -42.89 35.86
C ALA A 336 21.41 -41.44 35.98
N PRO A 337 20.54 -40.47 36.32
CA PRO A 337 20.94 -39.06 36.45
C PRO A 337 21.85 -38.85 37.66
N VAL A 338 22.94 -38.11 37.44
CA VAL A 338 23.89 -37.68 38.48
C VAL A 338 23.21 -36.64 39.39
N MET A 339 23.07 -36.97 40.67
CA MET A 339 22.72 -36.02 41.73
C MET A 339 23.89 -35.05 41.97
N VAL A 340 23.65 -33.74 41.79
CA VAL A 340 24.58 -32.68 42.20
C VAL A 340 24.22 -32.27 43.63
N PRO A 341 25.11 -32.44 44.62
CA PRO A 341 24.84 -31.99 45.99
C PRO A 341 24.94 -30.46 46.12
N PRO A 342 24.20 -29.84 47.05
CA PRO A 342 24.21 -28.40 47.27
C PRO A 342 25.54 -27.95 47.87
N ARG A 343 26.10 -26.85 47.35
CA ARG A 343 27.28 -26.20 47.92
C ARG A 343 26.90 -25.50 49.23
N GLU A 344 27.34 -26.07 50.35
CA GLU A 344 27.50 -25.35 51.61
C GLU A 344 28.56 -24.25 51.46
N GLY A 345 28.30 -23.11 52.11
CA GLY A 345 28.93 -21.83 51.82
C GLY A 345 30.35 -21.61 52.34
N MET A 346 30.88 -20.44 51.98
CA MET A 346 31.92 -19.72 52.71
C MET A 346 31.95 -18.26 52.21
N PHE A 347 31.73 -17.35 53.16
CA PHE A 347 31.96 -15.89 53.17
C PHE A 347 31.18 -14.98 52.23
#